data_AF-A0A7W6M9H9-F1
#
_entry.id   AF-A0A7W6M9H9-F1
#
_cell.length_a   1.000
_cell.length_b   1.000
_cell.length_c   1.000
_cell.angle_alpha   90.00
_cell.angle_beta   90.00
_cell.angle_gamma   90.00
#
_symmetry.space_group_name_H-M   'P 1'
#
loop_
_entity.id
_entity.type
_entity.pdbx_description
1 polymer ?
#
loop_
_entity_poly.entity_id
_entity_poly.type
_entity_poly.pdbx_seq_one_letter_code
_entity_poly.pdbx_strand_id
1 'polypeptide(L)'
;MDGDIRVNTYDDGSTDFVTGEQKIRNFNINFGPQHPAAHGVLRLVLELDGEIVERCDPHIGLLHRGTEKLMESRTYLQNLPYFDRLDYVSPMNQEHAWCLAIERLTGTEVPRRASLIRVLFSEIGRILNHLLNVTTQALDVGALTPPLWGFEEREQLMVFYERVCGARLHAAYFRPGGVHQDLPAGLLEDIEAWADQFMTKFMVDIDELLTENRIFKQRNVDIGIVTEEDILNYGFSGVMVRGSGLAWDLRRSQPYECYDEFEFEIPVGKAGDCFDRYLCRMEEMRQSVHIIRQAIEKLRAPEGQGDVLARGKITPPSRTAMKQDMESLIHHFKLYTEGFHVPEGEVYCAVEAPKGEFGVYLVADGSNKPYRCKIRAPGFLHLQAMDHMSKGHQLADVAAIIGTMDVVFGEIDR
;
A
#
# COMPACT_ATOMS: atom_id res chain seq x y z
N MET A 1 -47.89 4.40 -29.43
CA MET A 1 -48.66 4.46 -28.17
C MET A 1 -47.65 4.16 -27.07
N ASP A 2 -46.76 5.13 -26.81
CA ASP A 2 -45.71 5.01 -25.80
C ASP A 2 -46.19 5.75 -24.55
N GLY A 3 -47.21 5.17 -23.91
CA GLY A 3 -47.65 5.59 -22.59
C GLY A 3 -46.98 4.70 -21.58
N ASP A 4 -46.06 5.25 -20.80
CA ASP A 4 -45.52 4.59 -19.61
C ASP A 4 -46.71 4.26 -18.69
N ILE A 5 -47.00 2.97 -18.50
CA ILE A 5 -48.24 2.43 -17.91
C ILE A 5 -48.25 2.62 -16.38
N ARG A 6 -47.49 3.57 -15.84
CA ARG A 6 -47.08 3.59 -14.43
C ARG A 6 -47.75 4.64 -13.57
N VAL A 7 -48.49 5.58 -14.15
CA VAL A 7 -49.32 6.54 -13.40
C VAL A 7 -50.59 6.85 -14.19
N ASN A 8 -51.73 6.31 -13.76
CA ASN A 8 -53.01 6.73 -14.31
C ASN A 8 -53.36 8.12 -13.77
N THR A 9 -53.62 9.05 -14.69
CA THR A 9 -54.20 10.35 -14.40
C THR A 9 -55.67 10.30 -14.79
N TYR A 10 -56.56 10.52 -13.82
CA TYR A 10 -57.99 10.53 -14.09
C TYR A 10 -58.44 11.92 -14.57
N ASP A 11 -59.60 11.99 -15.23
CA ASP A 11 -60.15 13.21 -15.84
C ASP A 11 -60.43 14.35 -14.82
N ASP A 12 -60.36 14.06 -13.52
CA ASP A 12 -60.49 15.02 -12.42
C ASP A 12 -59.14 15.60 -11.93
N GLY A 13 -58.03 15.22 -12.54
CA GLY A 13 -56.67 15.65 -12.19
C GLY A 13 -56.07 14.91 -10.98
N SER A 14 -56.75 13.89 -10.46
CA SER A 14 -56.20 13.03 -9.42
C SER A 14 -55.27 11.96 -10.00
N THR A 15 -54.18 11.68 -9.29
CA THR A 15 -53.25 10.57 -9.55
C THR A 15 -53.52 9.45 -8.56
N ASP A 16 -53.31 8.19 -8.95
CA ASP A 16 -53.46 7.03 -8.06
C ASP A 16 -52.79 7.26 -6.70
N PHE A 17 -53.55 7.06 -5.61
CA PHE A 17 -53.02 7.14 -4.25
C PHE A 17 -52.21 5.86 -3.96
N VAL A 18 -50.90 5.96 -4.16
CA VAL A 18 -49.93 4.90 -3.89
C VAL A 18 -49.98 4.56 -2.39
N THR A 19 -50.53 3.39 -2.03
CA THR A 19 -50.54 2.90 -0.64
C THR A 19 -49.11 2.74 -0.12
N GLY A 20 -48.89 2.89 1.19
CA GLY A 20 -47.54 2.88 1.78
C GLY A 20 -46.70 1.62 1.53
N GLU A 21 -47.33 0.52 1.08
CA GLU A 21 -46.65 -0.72 0.62
C GLU A 21 -46.04 -0.62 -0.78
N GLN A 22 -46.45 0.36 -1.60
CA GLN A 22 -45.90 0.62 -2.93
C GLN A 22 -44.74 1.65 -2.91
N LYS A 23 -44.37 2.19 -1.74
CA LYS A 23 -43.07 2.87 -1.60
C LYS A 23 -42.00 1.79 -1.52
N ILE A 24 -41.09 1.77 -2.50
CA ILE A 24 -39.89 0.92 -2.48
C ILE A 24 -39.24 1.09 -1.11
N ARG A 25 -39.23 0.02 -0.32
CA ARG A 25 -38.64 0.01 1.01
C ARG A 25 -37.26 -0.60 0.90
N ASN A 26 -36.25 0.25 0.89
CA ASN A 26 -34.86 -0.17 0.86
C ASN A 26 -34.58 -1.08 2.05
N PHE A 27 -33.94 -2.22 1.79
CA PHE A 27 -33.57 -3.19 2.79
C PHE A 27 -32.16 -2.89 3.28
N ASN A 28 -32.01 -2.61 4.57
CA ASN A 28 -30.72 -2.25 5.15
C ASN A 28 -30.03 -3.51 5.71
N ILE A 29 -28.86 -3.85 5.17
CA ILE A 29 -28.01 -4.95 5.64
C ILE A 29 -26.76 -4.37 6.30
N ASN A 30 -26.41 -4.90 7.47
CA ASN A 30 -25.08 -4.71 8.05
C ASN A 30 -24.16 -5.83 7.58
N PHE A 31 -23.13 -5.48 6.83
CA PHE A 31 -22.05 -6.36 6.45
C PHE A 31 -20.86 -6.12 7.39
N GLY A 32 -20.52 -7.12 8.21
CA GLY A 32 -19.48 -7.03 9.24
C GLY A 32 -19.99 -6.61 10.64
N PRO A 33 -19.10 -6.38 11.62
CA PRO A 33 -17.65 -6.26 11.50
C PRO A 33 -16.90 -7.60 11.32
N GLN A 34 -17.55 -8.73 11.57
CA GLN A 34 -16.98 -10.06 11.38
C GLN A 34 -17.52 -10.67 10.08
N HIS A 35 -16.76 -10.57 8.99
CA HIS A 35 -17.07 -11.21 7.72
C HIS A 35 -15.76 -11.55 6.97
N PRO A 36 -15.63 -12.72 6.32
CA PRO A 36 -14.40 -13.11 5.62
C PRO A 36 -13.94 -12.09 4.57
N ALA A 37 -14.84 -11.66 3.68
CA ALA A 37 -14.55 -10.68 2.63
C ALA A 37 -14.34 -9.23 3.13
N ALA A 38 -14.46 -8.99 4.44
CA ALA A 38 -14.13 -7.69 5.03
C ALA A 38 -12.63 -7.56 5.36
N HIS A 39 -11.82 -8.62 5.22
CA HIS A 39 -10.37 -8.65 5.44
C HIS A 39 -9.89 -7.89 6.68
N GLY A 40 -10.58 -8.08 7.80
CA GLY A 40 -10.32 -7.39 9.04
C GLY A 40 -11.62 -7.01 9.74
N VAL A 41 -11.71 -5.76 10.18
CA VAL A 41 -12.85 -5.20 10.91
C VAL A 41 -13.40 -4.01 10.15
N LEU A 42 -14.35 -4.28 9.27
CA LEU A 42 -15.10 -3.27 8.53
C LEU A 42 -16.58 -3.51 8.72
N ARG A 43 -17.31 -2.45 9.05
CA ARG A 43 -18.78 -2.46 9.09
C ARG A 43 -19.31 -1.63 7.93
N LEU A 44 -19.89 -2.29 6.92
CA LEU A 44 -20.58 -1.63 5.81
C LEU A 44 -22.09 -1.68 6.06
N VAL A 45 -22.74 -0.53 6.09
CA VAL A 45 -24.21 -0.44 6.07
C VAL A 45 -24.63 -0.28 4.61
N LEU A 46 -25.26 -1.30 4.06
CA LEU A 46 -25.72 -1.32 2.67
C LEU A 46 -27.23 -1.12 2.64
N GLU A 47 -27.70 -0.19 1.83
CA GLU A 47 -29.11 -0.05 1.47
C GLU A 47 -29.32 -0.70 0.10
N LEU A 48 -30.13 -1.75 0.07
CA LEU A 48 -30.37 -2.57 -1.12
C LEU A 48 -31.79 -2.36 -1.63
N ASP A 49 -31.93 -2.25 -2.96
CA ASP A 49 -33.18 -2.48 -3.67
C ASP A 49 -33.12 -3.87 -4.34
N GLY A 50 -33.71 -4.86 -3.67
CA GLY A 50 -33.56 -6.27 -4.03
C GLY A 50 -32.11 -6.75 -3.87
N GLU A 51 -31.41 -6.96 -4.99
CA GLU A 51 -30.00 -7.38 -5.02
C GLU A 51 -29.04 -6.23 -5.35
N ILE A 52 -29.55 -5.08 -5.80
CA ILE A 52 -28.77 -3.95 -6.27
C ILE A 52 -28.47 -3.01 -5.10
N VAL A 53 -27.23 -2.58 -4.98
CA VAL A 53 -26.79 -1.62 -3.97
C VAL A 53 -27.17 -0.20 -4.42
N GLU A 54 -28.01 0.48 -3.65
CA GLU A 54 -28.32 1.90 -3.89
C GLU A 54 -27.37 2.85 -3.16
N ARG A 55 -26.97 2.44 -1.95
CA ARG A 55 -26.10 3.23 -1.05
C ARG A 55 -25.24 2.32 -0.18
N CYS A 56 -23.99 2.72 0.04
CA CYS A 56 -23.04 2.05 0.90
C CYS A 56 -22.38 3.05 1.86
N ASP A 57 -22.51 2.79 3.16
CA ASP A 57 -21.89 3.59 4.22
C ASP A 57 -20.82 2.77 4.98
N PRO A 58 -19.52 2.98 4.69
CA PRO A 58 -18.42 2.33 5.39
C PRO A 58 -18.15 2.98 6.75
N HIS A 59 -18.57 2.30 7.83
CA HIS A 59 -18.16 2.65 9.18
C HIS A 59 -16.76 2.12 9.49
N ILE A 60 -15.83 3.06 9.58
CA ILE A 60 -14.42 2.84 9.97
C ILE A 60 -14.16 3.30 11.42
N GLY A 61 -12.92 3.13 11.90
CA GLY A 61 -12.49 3.53 13.24
C GLY A 61 -12.45 2.39 14.26
N LEU A 62 -12.80 1.17 13.87
CA LEU A 62 -12.76 0.00 14.76
C LEU A 62 -11.33 -0.40 15.14
N LEU A 63 -10.34 -0.06 14.31
CA LEU A 63 -8.92 -0.29 14.57
C LEU A 63 -8.15 1.00 14.88
N HIS A 64 -8.86 2.10 15.22
CA HIS A 64 -8.21 3.39 15.49
C HIS A 64 -7.45 3.32 16.81
N ARG A 65 -6.14 3.59 16.76
CA ARG A 65 -5.23 3.46 17.91
C ARG A 65 -4.66 4.80 18.39
N GLY A 66 -5.06 5.91 17.78
CA GLY A 66 -4.50 7.23 18.08
C GLY A 66 -3.00 7.30 17.77
N THR A 67 -2.55 6.66 16.68
CA THR A 67 -1.13 6.53 16.32
C THR A 67 -0.47 7.89 16.14
N GLU A 68 -1.10 8.79 15.39
CA GLU A 68 -0.62 10.16 15.18
C GLU A 68 -0.46 10.92 16.51
N LYS A 69 -1.32 10.67 17.49
CA LYS A 69 -1.23 11.31 18.81
C LYS A 69 -0.10 10.74 19.66
N LEU A 70 0.11 9.43 19.61
CA LEU A 70 1.23 8.79 20.30
C LEU A 70 2.58 9.24 19.75
N MET A 71 2.63 9.53 18.44
CA MET A 71 3.84 10.00 17.79
C MET A 71 4.33 11.36 18.33
N GLU A 72 3.42 12.29 18.64
CA GLU A 72 3.76 13.61 19.21
C GLU A 72 4.51 13.50 20.57
N SER A 73 4.29 12.41 21.31
CA SER A 73 4.89 12.23 22.64
C SER A 73 6.31 11.63 22.64
N ARG A 74 6.71 11.04 21.51
CA ARG A 74 7.90 10.17 21.36
C ARG A 74 8.90 10.75 20.38
N THR A 75 10.14 10.27 20.44
CA THR A 75 11.21 10.73 19.55
C THR A 75 11.07 10.18 18.13
N TYR A 76 11.73 10.81 17.15
CA TYR A 76 11.69 10.38 15.75
C TYR A 76 12.04 8.90 15.53
N LEU A 77 13.08 8.40 16.21
CA LEU A 77 13.50 7.00 16.10
C LEU A 77 12.50 6.04 16.78
N GLN A 78 11.92 6.44 17.92
CA GLN A 78 10.90 5.64 18.61
C GLN A 78 9.59 5.57 17.84
N ASN A 79 9.35 6.53 16.95
CA ASN A 79 8.15 6.59 16.12
C ASN A 79 8.22 5.72 14.87
N LEU A 80 9.41 5.35 14.41
CA LEU A 80 9.60 4.50 13.24
C LEU A 80 8.70 3.24 13.25
N PRO A 81 8.64 2.42 14.32
CA PRO A 81 7.87 1.18 14.30
C PRO A 81 6.34 1.36 14.24
N TYR A 82 5.83 2.59 14.36
CA TYR A 82 4.43 2.85 14.09
C TYR A 82 4.12 2.70 12.60
N PHE A 83 5.03 3.12 11.71
CA PHE A 83 4.86 3.02 10.27
C PHE A 83 4.79 1.57 9.79
N ASP A 84 5.62 0.68 10.34
CA ASP A 84 5.59 -0.76 10.05
C ASP A 84 4.24 -1.42 10.38
N ARG A 85 3.45 -0.79 11.25
CA ARG A 85 2.19 -1.31 11.80
C ARG A 85 0.94 -0.66 11.23
N LEU A 86 1.11 0.31 10.32
CA LEU A 86 0.00 0.92 9.58
C LEU A 86 -0.44 -0.05 8.49
N ASP A 87 0.30 -0.07 7.37
CA ASP A 87 0.20 -1.14 6.40
C ASP A 87 1.16 -2.27 6.79
N TYR A 88 0.62 -3.24 7.54
CA TYR A 88 1.39 -4.40 8.00
C TYR A 88 1.79 -5.36 6.88
N VAL A 89 1.37 -5.12 5.64
CA VAL A 89 1.69 -5.96 4.48
C VAL A 89 2.99 -5.48 3.82
N SER A 90 3.19 -4.17 3.72
CA SER A 90 4.38 -3.55 3.13
C SER A 90 5.15 -2.62 4.09
N PRO A 91 5.64 -3.13 5.24
CA PRO A 91 6.18 -2.30 6.31
C PRO A 91 7.39 -1.46 5.89
N MET A 92 8.31 -2.01 5.10
CA MET A 92 9.51 -1.28 4.66
C MET A 92 9.18 -0.09 3.74
N ASN A 93 8.15 -0.20 2.90
CA ASN A 93 7.70 0.93 2.07
C ASN A 93 7.14 2.08 2.94
N GLN A 94 6.50 1.74 4.07
CA GLN A 94 6.00 2.72 5.04
C GLN A 94 7.14 3.37 5.84
N GLU A 95 8.12 2.57 6.28
CA GLU A 95 9.35 3.06 6.91
C GLU A 95 10.10 4.02 5.98
N HIS A 96 10.10 3.73 4.67
CA HIS A 96 10.79 4.55 3.67
C HIS A 96 10.22 5.96 3.61
N ALA A 97 8.89 6.11 3.55
CA ALA A 97 8.24 7.41 3.54
C ALA A 97 8.60 8.26 4.77
N TRP A 98 8.65 7.63 5.94
CA TRP A 98 9.05 8.27 7.19
C TRP A 98 10.52 8.73 7.17
N CYS A 99 11.43 7.87 6.71
CA CYS A 99 12.85 8.20 6.61
C CYS A 99 13.09 9.32 5.61
N LEU A 100 12.43 9.28 4.44
CA LEU A 100 12.54 10.28 3.39
C LEU A 100 12.07 11.66 3.88
N ALA A 101 11.00 11.73 4.66
CA ALA A 101 10.53 12.98 5.27
C ALA A 101 11.58 13.62 6.20
N ILE A 102 12.18 12.81 7.07
CA ILE A 102 13.21 13.29 8.01
C ILE A 102 14.49 13.69 7.28
N GLU A 103 14.90 12.91 6.29
CA GLU A 103 16.11 13.16 5.48
C GLU A 103 15.99 14.44 4.67
N ARG A 104 14.81 14.75 4.11
CA ARG A 104 14.57 16.03 3.42
C ARG A 104 14.60 17.23 4.37
N LEU A 105 14.06 17.12 5.59
CA LEU A 105 14.13 18.20 6.58
C LEU A 105 15.55 18.45 7.10
N THR A 106 16.35 17.38 7.23
CA THR A 106 17.70 17.46 7.79
C THR A 106 18.77 17.71 6.73
N GLY A 107 18.44 17.56 5.45
CA GLY A 107 19.37 17.70 4.33
C GLY A 107 20.47 16.63 4.31
N THR A 108 20.23 15.47 4.93
CA THR A 108 21.24 14.41 4.98
C THR A 108 21.27 13.59 3.70
N GLU A 109 22.43 13.53 3.07
CA GLU A 109 22.67 12.65 1.92
C GLU A 109 22.81 11.19 2.37
N VAL A 110 21.97 10.33 1.81
CA VAL A 110 21.98 8.89 2.06
C VAL A 110 23.06 8.24 1.18
N PRO A 111 23.89 7.31 1.71
CA PRO A 111 24.88 6.62 0.89
C PRO A 111 24.22 5.81 -0.23
N ARG A 112 24.86 5.78 -1.41
CA ARG A 112 24.33 5.08 -2.60
C ARG A 112 23.99 3.61 -2.33
N ARG A 113 24.82 2.89 -1.58
CA ARG A 113 24.57 1.50 -1.18
C ARG A 113 23.26 1.37 -0.40
N ALA A 114 23.01 2.27 0.54
CA ALA A 114 21.79 2.27 1.35
C ALA A 114 20.55 2.55 0.49
N SER A 115 20.64 3.50 -0.44
CA SER A 115 19.57 3.79 -1.41
C SER A 115 19.24 2.58 -2.29
N LEU A 116 20.25 1.87 -2.80
CA LEU A 116 20.05 0.64 -3.59
C LEU A 116 19.40 -0.48 -2.76
N ILE A 117 19.84 -0.67 -1.50
CA ILE A 117 19.21 -1.63 -0.58
C ILE A 117 17.75 -1.25 -0.32
N ARG A 118 17.46 0.05 -0.10
CA ARG A 118 16.09 0.53 0.10
C ARG A 118 15.21 0.24 -1.10
N VAL A 119 15.68 0.48 -2.31
CA VAL A 119 14.94 0.15 -3.55
C VAL A 119 14.70 -1.35 -3.65
N LEU A 120 15.73 -2.18 -3.45
CA LEU A 120 15.62 -3.64 -3.48
C LEU A 120 14.52 -4.15 -2.54
N PHE A 121 14.55 -3.73 -1.28
CA PHE A 121 13.56 -4.15 -0.29
C PHE A 121 12.18 -3.50 -0.47
N SER A 122 12.10 -2.30 -1.05
CA SER A 122 10.82 -1.68 -1.40
C SER A 122 10.10 -2.41 -2.53
N GLU A 123 10.84 -2.96 -3.49
CA GLU A 123 10.26 -3.79 -4.56
C GLU A 123 9.93 -5.21 -4.05
N ILE A 124 10.70 -5.79 -3.14
CA ILE A 124 10.29 -7.01 -2.42
C ILE A 124 9.00 -6.76 -1.63
N GLY A 125 8.91 -5.64 -0.92
CA GLY A 125 7.71 -5.20 -0.22
C GLY A 125 6.50 -5.00 -1.16
N ARG A 126 6.75 -4.56 -2.40
CA ARG A 126 5.73 -4.45 -3.45
C ARG A 126 5.21 -5.81 -3.89
N ILE A 127 6.10 -6.77 -4.13
CA ILE A 127 5.70 -8.14 -4.48
C ILE A 127 4.93 -8.78 -3.31
N LEU A 128 5.40 -8.64 -2.07
CA LEU A 128 4.71 -9.13 -0.86
C LEU A 128 3.27 -8.61 -0.75
N ASN A 129 3.04 -7.36 -1.15
CA ASN A 129 1.73 -6.73 -1.11
C ASN A 129 0.83 -7.21 -2.25
N HIS A 130 1.31 -7.18 -3.50
CA HIS A 130 0.54 -7.67 -4.64
C HIS A 130 0.21 -9.16 -4.54
N LEU A 131 1.10 -9.99 -3.99
CA LEU A 131 0.82 -11.40 -3.72
C LEU A 131 -0.34 -11.56 -2.75
N LEU A 132 -0.37 -10.79 -1.66
CA LEU A 132 -1.49 -10.84 -0.72
C LEU A 132 -2.77 -10.38 -1.40
N ASN A 133 -2.75 -9.24 -2.08
CA ASN A 133 -3.91 -8.66 -2.74
C ASN A 133 -4.49 -9.58 -3.80
N VAL A 134 -3.71 -9.97 -4.81
CA VAL A 134 -4.18 -10.79 -5.93
C VAL A 134 -4.77 -12.10 -5.44
N THR A 135 -4.11 -12.75 -4.48
CA THR A 135 -4.60 -14.03 -3.95
C THR A 135 -5.83 -13.89 -3.08
N THR A 136 -5.90 -12.86 -2.23
CA THR A 136 -7.08 -12.61 -1.38
C THR A 136 -8.28 -12.11 -2.18
N GLN A 137 -8.08 -11.29 -3.21
CA GLN A 137 -9.13 -10.92 -4.17
C GLN A 137 -9.66 -12.19 -4.87
N ALA A 138 -8.77 -13.10 -5.29
CA ALA A 138 -9.20 -14.36 -5.87
C ALA A 138 -9.99 -15.22 -4.87
N LEU A 139 -9.59 -15.24 -3.59
CA LEU A 139 -10.31 -15.91 -2.51
C LEU A 139 -11.72 -15.36 -2.32
N ASP A 140 -11.89 -14.04 -2.32
CA ASP A 140 -13.21 -13.40 -2.14
C ASP A 140 -14.16 -13.68 -3.30
N VAL A 141 -13.62 -13.81 -4.51
CA VAL A 141 -14.38 -14.21 -5.70
C VAL A 141 -14.70 -15.72 -5.67
N GLY A 142 -13.95 -16.51 -4.89
CA GLY A 142 -14.22 -17.92 -4.60
C GLY A 142 -13.11 -18.91 -4.99
N ALA A 143 -11.96 -18.44 -5.48
CA ALA A 143 -10.82 -19.28 -5.84
C ALA A 143 -9.94 -19.58 -4.61
N LEU A 144 -9.96 -20.84 -4.15
CA LEU A 144 -9.27 -21.27 -2.92
C LEU A 144 -7.78 -21.62 -3.12
N THR A 145 -7.37 -21.96 -4.33
CA THR A 145 -6.01 -22.43 -4.63
C THR A 145 -4.95 -21.31 -4.66
N PRO A 146 -5.19 -20.14 -5.28
CA PRO A 146 -4.18 -19.08 -5.37
C PRO A 146 -3.59 -18.60 -4.03
N PRO A 147 -4.38 -18.41 -2.94
CA PRO A 147 -3.83 -18.06 -1.63
C PRO A 147 -2.78 -19.03 -1.10
N LEU A 148 -2.98 -20.33 -1.29
CA LEU A 148 -2.07 -21.35 -0.77
C LEU A 148 -0.72 -21.30 -1.49
N TRP A 149 -0.74 -21.14 -2.82
CA TRP A 149 0.48 -20.99 -3.62
C TRP A 149 1.18 -19.66 -3.34
N GLY A 150 0.43 -18.56 -3.32
CA GLY A 150 1.02 -17.24 -3.10
C GLY A 150 1.60 -17.06 -1.70
N PHE A 151 1.03 -17.71 -0.68
CA PHE A 151 1.57 -17.64 0.68
C PHE A 151 2.84 -18.45 0.87
N GLU A 152 3.09 -19.48 0.06
CA GLU A 152 4.38 -20.16 0.02
C GLU A 152 5.49 -19.22 -0.46
N GLU A 153 5.28 -18.52 -1.57
CA GLU A 153 6.21 -17.51 -2.08
C GLU A 153 6.38 -16.35 -1.10
N ARG A 154 5.28 -15.93 -0.46
CA ARG A 154 5.30 -14.88 0.55
C ARG A 154 6.13 -15.28 1.77
N GLU A 155 6.10 -16.55 2.17
CA GLU A 155 6.93 -17.08 3.26
C GLU A 155 8.42 -17.00 2.92
N GLN A 156 8.81 -17.35 1.70
CA GLN A 156 10.20 -17.26 1.24
C GLN A 156 10.71 -15.81 1.29
N LEU A 157 9.88 -14.85 0.87
CA LEU A 157 10.20 -13.42 0.99
C LEU A 157 10.31 -12.96 2.47
N MET A 158 9.47 -13.49 3.37
CA MET A 158 9.59 -13.20 4.81
C MET A 158 10.88 -13.77 5.44
N VAL A 159 11.42 -14.87 4.90
CA VAL A 159 12.73 -15.38 5.32
C VAL A 159 13.84 -14.39 4.95
N PHE A 160 13.73 -13.69 3.81
CA PHE A 160 14.67 -12.62 3.48
C PHE A 160 14.58 -11.45 4.46
N TYR A 161 13.37 -11.09 4.91
CA TYR A 161 13.18 -10.08 5.96
C TYR A 161 13.86 -10.55 7.26
N GLU A 162 13.60 -11.79 7.68
CA GLU A 162 14.17 -12.36 8.90
C GLU A 162 15.70 -12.35 8.89
N ARG A 163 16.33 -12.70 7.76
CA ARG A 163 17.80 -12.70 7.65
C ARG A 163 18.42 -11.33 7.79
N VAL A 164 17.69 -10.27 7.44
CA VAL A 164 18.21 -8.90 7.39
C VAL A 164 17.95 -8.15 8.69
N CYS A 165 16.75 -8.25 9.26
CA CYS A 165 16.37 -7.50 10.44
C CYS A 165 16.13 -8.38 11.69
N GLY A 166 16.05 -9.70 11.53
CA GLY A 166 15.73 -10.65 12.60
C GLY A 166 14.22 -10.81 12.87
N ALA A 167 13.37 -10.13 12.10
CA ALA A 167 11.91 -10.20 12.22
C ALA A 167 11.28 -10.49 10.85
N ARG A 168 10.15 -11.20 10.84
CA ARG A 168 9.50 -11.63 9.59
C ARG A 168 8.54 -10.62 8.97
N LEU A 169 7.99 -9.71 9.78
CA LEU A 169 7.00 -8.70 9.35
C LEU A 169 7.52 -7.30 9.68
N HIS A 170 7.42 -6.89 10.95
CA HIS A 170 7.85 -5.55 11.38
C HIS A 170 9.37 -5.49 11.51
N ALA A 171 10.02 -4.81 10.56
CA ALA A 171 11.46 -4.87 10.38
C ALA A 171 12.22 -3.75 11.11
N ALA A 172 11.67 -2.54 11.19
CA ALA A 172 12.34 -1.34 11.70
C ALA A 172 13.78 -1.20 11.15
N TYR A 173 13.92 -1.53 9.87
CA TYR A 173 15.20 -1.74 9.19
C TYR A 173 15.67 -0.48 8.49
N PHE A 174 14.76 0.21 7.80
CA PHE A 174 15.06 1.53 7.26
C PHE A 174 15.05 2.51 8.41
N ARG A 175 16.13 3.29 8.52
CA ARG A 175 16.27 4.31 9.55
C ARG A 175 16.66 5.63 8.91
N PRO A 176 16.30 6.77 9.52
CA PRO A 176 16.78 8.06 9.03
C PRO A 176 18.30 8.07 8.91
N GLY A 177 18.82 8.40 7.73
CA GLY A 177 20.23 8.35 7.38
C GLY A 177 20.70 7.04 6.73
N GLY A 178 19.79 6.21 6.21
CA GLY A 178 20.11 5.01 5.43
C GLY A 178 19.45 3.74 5.97
N VAL A 179 20.24 2.72 6.25
CA VAL A 179 19.73 1.40 6.65
C VAL A 179 20.45 0.89 7.90
N HIS A 180 19.74 0.22 8.80
CA HIS A 180 20.26 -0.11 10.13
C HIS A 180 21.53 -1.00 10.11
N GLN A 181 21.52 -2.04 9.27
CA GLN A 181 22.61 -3.02 9.13
C GLN A 181 22.77 -3.39 7.65
N ASP A 182 23.98 -3.75 7.23
CA ASP A 182 24.22 -4.22 5.87
C ASP A 182 23.64 -5.64 5.65
N LEU A 183 23.52 -6.04 4.38
CA LEU A 183 23.03 -7.34 3.99
C LEU A 183 23.94 -8.47 4.48
N PRO A 184 23.39 -9.58 4.98
CA PRO A 184 24.19 -10.76 5.31
C PRO A 184 24.76 -11.41 4.05
N ALA A 185 25.89 -12.12 4.21
CA ALA A 185 26.54 -12.83 3.12
C ALA A 185 25.62 -13.89 2.48
N GLY A 186 25.69 -14.02 1.15
CA GLY A 186 24.91 -14.97 0.37
C GLY A 186 23.47 -14.56 0.07
N LEU A 187 22.91 -13.55 0.74
CA LEU A 187 21.50 -13.18 0.56
C LEU A 187 21.16 -12.73 -0.86
N LEU A 188 22.07 -12.03 -1.54
CA LEU A 188 21.84 -11.57 -2.91
C LEU A 188 21.69 -12.73 -3.90
N GLU A 189 22.45 -13.81 -3.71
CA GLU A 189 22.36 -15.02 -4.55
C GLU A 189 21.03 -15.75 -4.32
N ASP A 190 20.58 -15.81 -3.06
CA ASP A 190 19.31 -16.43 -2.71
C ASP A 190 18.11 -15.65 -3.28
N ILE A 191 18.15 -14.30 -3.25
CA ILE A 191 17.12 -13.45 -3.85
C ILE A 191 17.11 -13.60 -5.38
N GLU A 192 18.27 -13.68 -6.02
CA GLU A 192 18.39 -13.89 -7.47
C GLU A 192 17.81 -15.24 -7.90
N ALA A 193 18.15 -16.32 -7.18
CA ALA A 193 17.61 -17.65 -7.43
C ALA A 193 16.08 -17.70 -7.23
N TRP A 194 15.56 -17.03 -6.20
CA TRP A 194 14.13 -16.88 -5.99
C TRP A 194 13.45 -16.13 -7.14
N ALA A 195 14.02 -15.01 -7.58
CA ALA A 195 13.48 -14.19 -8.65
C ALA A 195 13.35 -14.96 -9.99
N ASP A 196 14.28 -15.88 -10.27
CA ASP A 196 14.20 -16.76 -11.44
C ASP A 196 13.09 -17.81 -11.32
N GLN A 197 12.95 -18.44 -10.15
CA GLN A 197 11.91 -19.43 -9.88
C GLN A 197 10.51 -18.80 -9.91
N PHE A 198 10.36 -17.64 -9.27
CA PHE A 198 9.11 -16.88 -9.20
C PHE A 198 8.58 -16.54 -10.59
N MET A 199 9.43 -16.04 -11.47
CA MET A 199 9.05 -15.68 -12.84
C MET A 199 8.75 -16.89 -13.72
N THR A 200 9.52 -17.98 -13.58
CA THR A 200 9.40 -19.15 -14.46
C THR A 200 8.21 -20.04 -14.09
N LYS A 201 7.88 -20.12 -12.81
CA LYS A 201 6.88 -21.07 -12.29
C LYS A 201 5.64 -20.34 -11.79
N PHE A 202 5.75 -19.65 -10.66
CA PHE A 202 4.59 -19.10 -9.95
C PHE A 202 3.78 -18.12 -10.82
N MET A 203 4.45 -17.18 -11.48
CA MET A 203 3.78 -16.18 -12.31
C MET A 203 3.05 -16.80 -13.50
N VAL A 204 3.60 -17.86 -14.10
CA VAL A 204 2.97 -18.58 -15.22
C VAL A 204 1.76 -19.37 -14.72
N ASP A 205 1.91 -20.08 -13.60
CA ASP A 205 0.84 -20.91 -13.01
C ASP A 205 -0.38 -20.06 -12.59
N ILE A 206 -0.16 -18.86 -12.00
CA ILE A 206 -1.26 -17.95 -11.64
C ILE A 206 -1.92 -17.35 -12.87
N ASP A 207 -1.15 -16.95 -13.88
CA ASP A 207 -1.67 -16.34 -15.11
C ASP A 207 -2.54 -17.35 -15.87
N GLU A 208 -2.11 -18.61 -15.96
CA GLU A 208 -2.89 -19.70 -16.57
C GLU A 208 -4.20 -19.96 -15.82
N LEU A 209 -4.17 -19.94 -14.48
CA LEU A 209 -5.34 -20.25 -13.65
C LEU A 209 -6.39 -19.13 -13.60
N LEU A 210 -5.97 -17.87 -13.57
CA LEU A 210 -6.85 -16.72 -13.33
C LEU A 210 -7.10 -15.88 -14.59
N THR A 211 -6.07 -15.55 -15.36
CA THR A 211 -6.17 -14.51 -16.40
C THR A 211 -7.11 -14.91 -17.51
N GLU A 212 -7.04 -16.14 -18.02
CA GLU A 212 -7.93 -16.64 -19.07
C GLU A 212 -9.21 -17.32 -18.55
N ASN A 213 -9.41 -17.35 -17.23
CA ASN A 213 -10.56 -18.00 -16.64
C ASN A 213 -11.84 -17.19 -16.86
N ARG A 214 -12.81 -17.81 -17.55
CA ARG A 214 -14.12 -17.21 -17.81
C ARG A 214 -14.85 -16.75 -16.55
N ILE A 215 -14.80 -17.53 -15.47
CA ILE A 215 -15.51 -17.19 -14.21
C ILE A 215 -14.87 -15.95 -13.59
N PHE A 216 -13.54 -15.89 -13.59
CA PHE A 216 -12.80 -14.76 -13.03
C PHE A 216 -13.03 -13.47 -13.85
N LYS A 217 -13.03 -13.57 -15.19
CA LYS A 217 -13.41 -12.44 -16.06
C LYS A 217 -14.85 -11.99 -15.81
N GLN A 218 -15.81 -12.91 -15.74
CA GLN A 218 -17.22 -12.58 -15.47
C GLN A 218 -17.45 -11.88 -14.12
N ARG A 219 -16.55 -12.05 -13.14
CA ARG A 219 -16.66 -11.47 -11.80
C ARG A 219 -15.82 -10.22 -11.58
N ASN A 220 -15.04 -9.78 -12.57
CA ASN A 220 -14.19 -8.59 -12.45
C ASN A 220 -14.29 -7.62 -13.63
N VAL A 221 -14.69 -8.09 -14.82
CA VAL A 221 -14.91 -7.23 -15.98
C VAL A 221 -16.19 -6.42 -15.78
N ASP A 222 -16.15 -5.15 -16.15
CA ASP A 222 -17.26 -4.18 -16.01
C ASP A 222 -17.72 -3.92 -14.56
N ILE A 223 -16.90 -4.26 -13.56
CA ILE A 223 -17.22 -4.02 -12.13
C ILE A 223 -16.33 -2.91 -11.57
N GLY A 224 -16.95 -1.96 -10.86
CA GLY A 224 -16.26 -0.86 -10.19
C GLY A 224 -15.49 0.02 -11.18
N ILE A 225 -16.15 0.42 -12.27
CA ILE A 225 -15.54 1.27 -13.29
C ILE A 225 -15.25 2.64 -12.68
N VAL A 226 -14.01 3.11 -12.84
CA VAL A 226 -13.58 4.44 -12.38
C VAL A 226 -13.14 5.25 -13.59
N THR A 227 -13.65 6.48 -13.71
CA THR A 227 -13.26 7.42 -14.77
C THR A 227 -12.09 8.30 -14.36
N GLU A 228 -11.42 8.94 -15.32
CA GLU A 228 -10.35 9.90 -15.03
C GLU A 228 -10.85 11.11 -14.21
N GLU A 229 -12.09 11.56 -14.42
CA GLU A 229 -12.69 12.64 -13.64
C GLU A 229 -12.92 12.22 -12.19
N ASP A 230 -13.39 10.98 -11.98
CA ASP A 230 -13.57 10.42 -10.63
C ASP A 230 -12.24 10.33 -9.87
N ILE A 231 -11.15 10.00 -10.56
CA ILE A 231 -9.81 9.97 -9.98
C ILE A 231 -9.44 11.31 -9.35
N LEU A 232 -9.65 12.40 -10.08
CA LEU A 232 -9.30 13.74 -9.60
C LEU A 232 -10.24 14.20 -8.48
N ASN A 233 -11.53 13.86 -8.56
CA ASN A 233 -12.53 14.25 -7.57
C ASN A 233 -12.37 13.54 -6.22
N TYR A 234 -12.13 12.21 -6.25
CA TYR A 234 -11.98 11.40 -5.04
C TYR A 234 -10.52 11.27 -4.56
N GLY A 235 -9.55 11.73 -5.34
CA GLY A 235 -8.14 11.70 -4.98
C GLY A 235 -7.53 10.30 -4.97
N PHE A 236 -7.97 9.43 -5.89
CA PHE A 236 -7.40 8.10 -6.07
C PHE A 236 -5.90 8.17 -6.40
N SER A 237 -5.16 7.12 -6.05
CA SER A 237 -3.72 7.00 -6.32
C SER A 237 -3.33 5.54 -6.61
N GLY A 238 -2.13 5.33 -7.18
CA GLY A 238 -1.59 4.00 -7.42
C GLY A 238 -2.30 3.22 -8.53
N VAL A 239 -2.55 1.94 -8.25
CA VAL A 239 -3.17 0.99 -9.18
C VAL A 239 -4.59 1.44 -9.59
N MET A 240 -5.32 2.10 -8.70
CA MET A 240 -6.67 2.63 -9.01
C MET A 240 -6.62 3.67 -10.15
N VAL A 241 -5.54 4.46 -10.19
CA VAL A 241 -5.32 5.49 -11.20
C VAL A 241 -4.83 4.86 -12.50
N ARG A 242 -3.83 3.99 -12.41
CA ARG A 242 -3.25 3.30 -13.56
C ARG A 242 -4.25 2.39 -14.27
N GLY A 243 -5.11 1.69 -13.53
CA GLY A 243 -6.15 0.84 -14.10
C GLY A 243 -7.15 1.59 -14.98
N SER A 244 -7.35 2.88 -14.74
CA SER A 244 -8.32 3.72 -15.46
C SER A 244 -7.74 4.49 -16.64
N GLY A 245 -6.48 4.25 -17.00
CA GLY A 245 -5.84 4.87 -18.18
C GLY A 245 -4.86 5.99 -17.88
N LEU A 246 -4.79 6.49 -16.64
CA LEU A 246 -3.88 7.58 -16.30
C LEU A 246 -2.48 7.03 -15.97
N ALA A 247 -1.50 7.34 -16.83
CA ALA A 247 -0.10 6.94 -16.67
C ALA A 247 0.62 7.74 -15.57
N TRP A 248 0.25 7.51 -14.31
CA TRP A 248 0.80 8.19 -13.13
C TRP A 248 1.47 7.21 -12.15
N ASP A 249 2.75 7.45 -11.89
CA ASP A 249 3.56 6.73 -10.89
C ASP A 249 4.61 7.71 -10.33
N LEU A 250 4.72 7.81 -9.00
CA LEU A 250 5.69 8.71 -8.36
C LEU A 250 7.13 8.30 -8.63
N ARG A 251 7.43 7.01 -8.85
CA ARG A 251 8.80 6.54 -9.11
C ARG A 251 9.38 7.07 -10.43
N ARG A 252 8.53 7.47 -11.38
CA ARG A 252 8.95 8.10 -12.65
C ARG A 252 8.68 9.60 -12.68
N SER A 253 7.54 10.05 -12.16
CA SER A 253 7.15 11.46 -12.22
C SER A 253 7.90 12.33 -11.21
N GLN A 254 8.15 11.79 -10.01
CA GLN A 254 8.85 12.46 -8.91
C GLN A 254 9.84 11.48 -8.27
N PRO A 255 10.88 11.08 -9.01
CA PRO A 255 11.80 10.05 -8.58
C PRO A 255 12.44 10.39 -7.23
N TYR A 256 12.55 9.37 -6.40
CA TYR A 256 13.22 9.43 -5.09
C TYR A 256 14.28 8.33 -5.01
N GLU A 257 15.23 8.48 -4.09
CA GLU A 257 16.42 7.61 -3.98
C GLU A 257 17.18 7.52 -5.32
N CYS A 258 17.14 6.36 -5.98
CA CYS A 258 17.84 6.08 -7.22
C CYS A 258 16.92 5.46 -8.29
N TYR A 259 15.60 5.62 -8.19
CA TYR A 259 14.63 5.04 -9.16
C TYR A 259 14.88 5.50 -10.62
N ASP A 260 15.49 6.68 -10.81
CA ASP A 260 15.88 7.21 -12.13
C ASP A 260 16.88 6.34 -12.89
N GLU A 261 17.73 5.61 -12.17
CA GLU A 261 18.75 4.77 -12.79
C GLU A 261 18.18 3.43 -13.28
N PHE A 262 16.95 3.08 -12.92
CA PHE A 262 16.34 1.78 -13.25
C PHE A 262 15.47 1.85 -14.51
N GLU A 263 15.55 0.79 -15.30
CA GLU A 263 14.73 0.63 -16.49
C GLU A 263 13.54 -0.27 -16.15
N PHE A 264 12.33 0.28 -16.16
CA PHE A 264 11.08 -0.45 -15.98
C PHE A 264 9.92 0.25 -16.68
N GLU A 265 8.90 -0.51 -17.03
CA GLU A 265 7.68 -0.01 -17.64
C GLU A 265 6.55 0.11 -16.61
N ILE A 266 5.64 1.05 -16.82
CA ILE A 266 4.48 1.23 -15.94
C ILE A 266 3.26 0.63 -16.66
N PRO A 267 2.58 -0.37 -16.08
CA PRO A 267 1.36 -0.90 -16.67
C PRO A 267 0.22 0.09 -16.51
N VAL A 268 -0.57 0.24 -17.57
CA VAL A 268 -1.73 1.14 -17.63
C VAL A 268 -2.90 0.37 -18.21
N GLY A 269 -4.03 0.39 -17.50
CA GLY A 269 -5.30 -0.19 -17.93
C GLY A 269 -6.04 0.71 -18.93
N LYS A 270 -7.22 0.28 -19.40
CA LYS A 270 -8.01 1.02 -20.40
C LYS A 270 -9.44 1.26 -19.97
N ALA A 271 -10.06 0.29 -19.31
CA ALA A 271 -11.47 0.30 -18.95
C ALA A 271 -11.72 0.83 -17.53
N GLY A 272 -10.72 0.78 -16.63
CA GLY A 272 -10.90 1.21 -15.24
C GLY A 272 -11.68 0.22 -14.36
N ASP A 273 -11.83 -1.04 -14.81
CA ASP A 273 -12.53 -2.09 -14.10
C ASP A 273 -11.63 -2.85 -13.11
N CYS A 274 -12.21 -3.76 -12.33
CA CYS A 274 -11.46 -4.60 -11.40
C CYS A 274 -10.45 -5.52 -12.11
N PHE A 275 -10.73 -5.90 -13.36
CA PHE A 275 -9.87 -6.80 -14.14
C PHE A 275 -8.59 -6.12 -14.63
N ASP A 276 -8.68 -4.89 -15.16
CA ASP A 276 -7.52 -4.10 -15.55
C ASP A 276 -6.62 -3.79 -14.35
N ARG A 277 -7.22 -3.52 -13.17
CA ARG A 277 -6.47 -3.35 -11.92
C ARG A 277 -5.73 -4.63 -11.50
N TYR A 278 -6.34 -5.80 -11.69
CA TYR A 278 -5.68 -7.09 -11.47
C TYR A 278 -4.50 -7.29 -12.43
N LEU A 279 -4.69 -7.02 -13.73
CA LEU A 279 -3.62 -7.11 -14.72
C LEU A 279 -2.45 -6.16 -14.43
N CYS A 280 -2.75 -4.93 -14.00
CA CYS A 280 -1.73 -3.96 -13.59
C CYS A 280 -0.88 -4.50 -12.44
N ARG A 281 -1.48 -5.18 -11.44
CA ARG A 281 -0.72 -5.79 -10.33
C ARG A 281 0.14 -6.96 -10.77
N MET A 282 -0.39 -7.81 -11.65
CA MET A 282 0.37 -8.91 -12.24
C MET A 282 1.60 -8.40 -12.98
N GLU A 283 1.44 -7.35 -13.78
CA GLU A 283 2.55 -6.74 -14.51
C GLU A 283 3.51 -5.97 -13.60
N GLU A 284 3.01 -5.26 -12.58
CA GLU A 284 3.87 -4.63 -11.56
C GLU A 284 4.75 -5.64 -10.83
N MET A 285 4.27 -6.86 -10.56
CA MET A 285 5.11 -7.93 -10.00
C MET A 285 6.25 -8.32 -10.96
N ARG A 286 5.99 -8.43 -12.28
CA ARG A 286 7.03 -8.72 -13.29
C ARG A 286 8.07 -7.60 -13.36
N GLN A 287 7.62 -6.36 -13.36
CA GLN A 287 8.50 -5.18 -13.39
C GLN A 287 9.29 -5.05 -12.07
N SER A 288 8.69 -5.37 -10.92
CA SER A 288 9.39 -5.40 -9.62
C SER A 288 10.55 -6.40 -9.63
N VAL A 289 10.34 -7.60 -10.19
CA VAL A 289 11.41 -8.60 -10.35
C VAL A 289 12.50 -8.09 -11.30
N HIS A 290 12.14 -7.37 -12.37
CA HIS A 290 13.11 -6.76 -13.27
C HIS A 290 13.99 -5.73 -12.54
N ILE A 291 13.39 -4.86 -11.70
CA ILE A 291 14.11 -3.90 -10.86
C ILE A 291 15.01 -4.62 -9.85
N ILE A 292 14.53 -5.70 -9.21
CA ILE A 292 15.32 -6.50 -8.27
C ILE A 292 16.60 -7.02 -8.93
N ARG A 293 16.53 -7.57 -10.15
CA ARG A 293 17.72 -8.05 -10.88
C ARG A 293 18.71 -6.92 -11.16
N GLN A 294 18.24 -5.79 -11.67
CA GLN A 294 19.07 -4.61 -11.90
C GLN A 294 19.70 -4.08 -10.60
N ALA A 295 18.97 -4.13 -9.48
CA ALA A 295 19.46 -3.69 -8.18
C ALA A 295 20.58 -4.59 -7.67
N ILE A 296 20.47 -5.90 -7.85
CA ILE A 296 21.51 -6.88 -7.50
C ILE A 296 22.78 -6.64 -8.33
N GLU A 297 22.64 -6.43 -9.64
CA GLU A 297 23.78 -6.11 -10.52
C GLU A 297 24.51 -4.83 -10.07
N LYS A 298 23.76 -3.77 -9.77
CA LYS A 298 24.33 -2.50 -9.27
C LYS A 298 24.93 -2.61 -7.88
N LEU A 299 24.37 -3.45 -7.00
CA LEU A 299 24.93 -3.72 -5.67
C LEU A 299 26.25 -4.51 -5.73
N ARG A 300 26.43 -5.34 -6.76
CA ARG A 300 27.70 -6.05 -7.03
C ARG A 300 28.76 -5.14 -7.64
N ALA A 301 28.35 -4.10 -8.38
CA ALA A 301 29.26 -3.12 -8.97
C ALA A 301 30.08 -2.38 -7.89
N PRO A 302 31.32 -1.93 -8.21
CA PRO A 302 32.18 -1.24 -7.24
C PRO A 302 31.56 0.06 -6.70
N GLU A 303 30.71 0.71 -7.49
CA GLU A 303 29.99 1.94 -7.09
C GLU A 303 28.88 1.68 -6.06
N GLY A 304 28.40 0.43 -5.96
CA GLY A 304 27.41 -0.02 -4.96
C GLY A 304 28.03 -0.52 -3.66
N GLN A 305 29.37 -0.51 -3.55
CA GLN A 305 30.10 -0.88 -2.35
C GLN A 305 30.42 0.38 -1.53
N GLY A 306 30.14 0.34 -0.22
CA GLY A 306 30.36 1.50 0.64
C GLY A 306 29.63 1.41 1.98
N ASP A 307 29.59 2.54 2.69
CA ASP A 307 28.89 2.65 3.97
C ASP A 307 27.37 2.60 3.75
N VAL A 308 26.64 1.99 4.69
CA VAL A 308 25.17 1.83 4.65
C VAL A 308 24.44 2.89 5.50
N LEU A 309 25.19 3.59 6.34
CA LEU A 309 24.72 4.69 7.18
C LEU A 309 25.44 5.97 6.78
N ALA A 310 24.69 7.05 6.61
CA ALA A 310 25.23 8.38 6.43
C ALA A 310 26.15 8.72 7.60
N ARG A 311 27.29 9.36 7.36
CA ARG A 311 28.17 9.83 8.44
C ARG A 311 27.60 11.12 9.02
N GLY A 312 27.35 11.15 10.33
CA GLY A 312 26.87 12.37 10.96
C GLY A 312 26.29 12.14 12.34
N LYS A 313 25.58 13.16 12.84
CA LYS A 313 24.98 13.16 14.18
C LYS A 313 23.60 12.48 14.23
N ILE A 314 23.06 12.03 13.09
CA ILE A 314 21.74 11.38 13.01
C ILE A 314 21.86 9.87 13.19
N THR A 315 22.90 9.27 12.62
CA THR A 315 23.12 7.83 12.60
C THR A 315 23.99 7.40 13.79
N PRO A 316 23.73 6.21 14.38
CA PRO A 316 24.58 5.69 15.43
C PRO A 316 25.93 5.23 14.87
N PRO A 317 27.04 5.39 15.62
CA PRO A 317 28.34 4.89 15.21
C PRO A 317 28.39 3.36 15.26
N SER A 318 29.37 2.77 14.55
CA SER A 318 29.60 1.32 14.60
C SER A 318 29.95 0.87 16.01
N ARG A 319 29.56 -0.37 16.37
CA ARG A 319 29.83 -0.90 17.73
C ARG A 319 31.31 -1.02 18.05
N THR A 320 32.16 -1.19 17.04
CA THR A 320 33.61 -1.23 17.20
C THR A 320 34.15 0.16 17.54
N ALA A 321 33.74 1.19 16.79
CA ALA A 321 34.15 2.58 17.04
C ALA A 321 33.65 3.07 18.41
N MET A 322 32.38 2.80 18.74
CA MET A 322 31.78 3.16 20.03
C MET A 322 32.54 2.60 21.25
N LYS A 323 33.20 1.44 21.12
CA LYS A 323 33.95 0.83 22.23
C LYS A 323 35.40 1.33 22.35
N GLN A 324 35.93 1.94 21.30
CA GLN A 324 37.32 2.38 21.23
C GLN A 324 37.45 3.90 21.39
N ASP A 325 36.50 4.65 20.85
CA ASP A 325 36.50 6.10 20.80
C ASP A 325 35.45 6.71 21.74
N MET A 326 35.87 7.73 22.49
CA MET A 326 35.02 8.41 23.46
C MET A 326 33.96 9.28 22.77
N GLU A 327 34.28 9.91 21.63
CA GLU A 327 33.30 10.73 20.89
C GLU A 327 32.16 9.86 20.36
N SER A 328 32.51 8.73 19.75
CA SER A 328 31.55 7.72 19.30
C SER A 328 30.64 7.21 20.44
N LEU A 329 31.19 7.03 21.65
CA LEU A 329 30.40 6.64 22.82
C LEU A 329 29.42 7.74 23.25
N ILE A 330 29.86 9.00 23.25
CA ILE A 330 29.00 10.16 23.56
C ILE A 330 27.86 10.26 22.56
N HIS A 331 28.15 10.14 21.26
CA HIS A 331 27.14 10.16 20.20
C HIS A 331 26.12 9.03 20.36
N HIS A 332 26.58 7.80 20.58
CA HIS A 332 25.69 6.67 20.83
C HIS A 332 24.79 6.92 22.06
N PHE A 333 25.36 7.38 23.17
CA PHE A 333 24.60 7.64 24.39
C PHE A 333 23.53 8.72 24.18
N LYS A 334 23.88 9.84 23.54
CA LYS A 334 22.95 10.94 23.24
C LYS A 334 21.84 10.52 22.28
N LEU A 335 22.15 9.79 21.21
CA LEU A 335 21.16 9.38 20.22
C LEU A 335 20.08 8.44 20.78
N TYR A 336 20.42 7.55 21.71
CA TYR A 336 19.46 6.61 22.28
C TYR A 336 18.74 7.11 23.54
N THR A 337 19.24 8.18 24.18
CA THR A 337 18.60 8.79 25.36
C THR A 337 17.77 10.01 25.00
N GLU A 338 18.40 10.97 24.32
CA GLU A 338 17.78 12.22 23.89
C GLU A 338 17.16 12.06 22.50
N GLY A 339 17.85 11.42 21.56
CA GLY A 339 17.47 11.42 20.14
C GLY A 339 18.17 12.53 19.36
N PHE A 340 18.07 12.47 18.02
CA PHE A 340 18.54 13.56 17.17
C PHE A 340 17.49 14.66 17.09
N HIS A 341 17.95 15.91 16.99
CA HIS A 341 17.11 17.07 16.75
C HIS A 341 16.91 17.28 15.25
N VAL A 342 15.68 17.59 14.85
CA VAL A 342 15.34 17.89 13.46
C VAL A 342 15.10 19.41 13.36
N PRO A 343 15.64 20.11 12.34
CA PRO A 343 15.41 21.54 12.17
C PRO A 343 13.93 21.92 12.13
N GLU A 344 13.61 23.14 12.57
CA GLU A 344 12.26 23.71 12.45
C GLU A 344 11.83 23.77 10.97
N GLY A 345 10.66 23.21 10.67
CA GLY A 345 10.14 23.19 9.30
C GLY A 345 8.95 22.26 9.11
N GLU A 346 8.33 22.36 7.94
CA GLU A 346 7.23 21.52 7.49
C GLU A 346 7.61 20.84 6.18
N VAL A 347 7.33 19.55 6.06
CA VAL A 347 7.56 18.79 4.82
C VAL A 347 6.40 17.86 4.54
N TYR A 348 6.03 17.77 3.26
CA TYR A 348 5.23 16.66 2.73
C TYR A 348 6.12 15.82 1.83
N CYS A 349 6.31 14.56 2.18
CA CYS A 349 6.98 13.57 1.35
C CYS A 349 6.03 12.45 1.03
N ALA A 350 6.03 12.00 -0.21
CA ALA A 350 5.25 10.87 -0.65
C ALA A 350 6.14 9.85 -1.36
N VAL A 351 5.77 8.58 -1.22
CA VAL A 351 6.38 7.44 -1.92
C VAL A 351 5.27 6.66 -2.63
N GLU A 352 5.63 5.98 -3.71
CA GLU A 352 4.72 5.04 -4.36
C GLU A 352 4.70 3.74 -3.54
N ALA A 353 3.85 3.65 -2.51
CA ALA A 353 3.58 2.39 -1.86
C ALA A 353 2.84 1.45 -2.84
N PRO A 354 2.81 0.13 -2.58
CA PRO A 354 2.14 -0.82 -3.49
C PRO A 354 0.64 -0.56 -3.62
N LYS A 355 0.03 0.04 -2.59
CA LYS A 355 -1.38 0.48 -2.58
C LYS A 355 -1.60 1.81 -3.30
N GLY A 356 -0.56 2.61 -3.50
CA GLY A 356 -0.58 3.92 -4.15
C GLY A 356 0.24 4.96 -3.41
N GLU A 357 -0.09 6.24 -3.62
CA GLU A 357 0.64 7.33 -2.98
C GLU A 357 0.44 7.29 -1.46
N PHE A 358 1.52 6.95 -0.74
CA PHE A 358 1.58 7.05 0.71
C PHE A 358 2.39 8.30 1.09
N GLY A 359 1.74 9.22 1.79
CA GLY A 359 2.30 10.52 2.13
C GLY A 359 2.47 10.72 3.64
N VAL A 360 3.56 11.37 4.01
CA VAL A 360 3.82 11.82 5.38
C VAL A 360 3.96 13.34 5.37
N TYR A 361 3.07 14.01 6.09
CA TYR A 361 3.17 15.42 6.41
C TYR A 361 3.75 15.57 7.82
N LEU A 362 4.95 16.10 7.91
CA LEU A 362 5.72 16.22 9.14
C LEU A 362 5.99 17.69 9.46
N VAL A 363 5.65 18.10 10.68
CA VAL A 363 5.95 19.41 11.26
C VAL A 363 6.95 19.20 12.39
N ALA A 364 8.11 19.85 12.29
CA ALA A 364 9.18 19.83 13.28
C ALA A 364 9.33 21.22 13.91
N ASP A 365 9.47 21.26 15.24
CA ASP A 365 9.64 22.46 16.06
C ASP A 365 11.09 22.65 16.54
N GLY A 366 12.06 22.06 15.84
CA GLY A 366 13.47 22.14 16.23
C GLY A 366 13.88 21.15 17.31
N SER A 367 12.92 20.41 17.87
CA SER A 367 13.16 19.46 18.95
C SER A 367 13.53 18.06 18.46
N ASN A 368 13.63 17.11 19.39
CA ASN A 368 13.87 15.69 19.17
C ASN A 368 12.58 14.88 18.96
N LYS A 369 11.42 15.56 18.96
CA LYS A 369 10.10 14.95 18.78
C LYS A 369 9.35 15.67 17.66
N PRO A 370 8.54 14.96 16.86
CA PRO A 370 7.70 15.62 15.87
C PRO A 370 6.60 16.41 16.57
N TYR A 371 6.44 17.68 16.20
CA TYR A 371 5.34 18.51 16.71
C TYR A 371 3.99 17.98 16.22
N ARG A 372 3.92 17.66 14.92
CA ARG A 372 2.77 17.01 14.30
C ARG A 372 3.22 16.09 13.18
N CYS A 373 2.62 14.91 13.12
CA CYS A 373 2.75 14.00 11.99
C CYS A 373 1.36 13.61 11.50
N LYS A 374 1.04 13.92 10.25
CA LYS A 374 -0.20 13.51 9.59
C LYS A 374 0.15 12.52 8.47
N ILE A 375 -0.54 11.40 8.47
CA ILE A 375 -0.35 10.35 7.46
C ILE A 375 -1.47 10.44 6.43
N ARG A 376 -1.10 10.50 5.14
CA ARG A 376 -2.00 10.29 4.02
C ARG A 376 -1.86 8.84 3.57
N ALA A 377 -2.81 7.99 3.96
CA ALA A 377 -2.85 6.62 3.42
C ALA A 377 -3.75 6.53 2.19
N PRO A 378 -3.33 5.77 1.16
CA PRO A 378 -4.10 5.59 -0.07
C PRO A 378 -5.45 4.91 0.19
N GLY A 379 -5.50 3.86 1.01
CA GLY A 379 -6.72 3.09 1.26
C GLY A 379 -7.85 3.90 1.90
N PHE A 380 -7.56 5.01 2.59
CA PHE A 380 -8.60 5.88 3.13
C PHE A 380 -9.34 6.66 2.05
N LEU A 381 -8.61 7.19 1.06
CA LEU A 381 -9.21 7.88 -0.08
C LEU A 381 -9.94 6.89 -0.98
N HIS A 382 -9.41 5.67 -1.11
CA HIS A 382 -10.09 4.62 -1.88
C HIS A 382 -11.42 4.22 -1.24
N LEU A 383 -11.44 4.00 0.07
CA LEU A 383 -12.65 3.61 0.80
C LEU A 383 -13.70 4.74 0.87
N GLN A 384 -13.28 6.01 0.81
CA GLN A 384 -14.21 7.15 0.71
C GLN A 384 -15.09 7.05 -0.55
N ALA A 385 -14.55 6.53 -1.65
CA ALA A 385 -15.26 6.37 -2.91
C ALA A 385 -16.09 5.06 -3.00
N MET A 386 -16.18 4.29 -1.90
CA MET A 386 -16.90 3.02 -1.90
C MET A 386 -18.38 3.15 -2.27
N ASP A 387 -19.05 4.21 -1.83
CA ASP A 387 -20.45 4.48 -2.19
C ASP A 387 -20.61 4.68 -3.71
N HIS A 388 -19.73 5.49 -4.31
CA HIS A 388 -19.72 5.75 -5.75
C HIS A 388 -19.44 4.46 -6.55
N MET A 389 -18.43 3.70 -6.15
CA MET A 389 -18.01 2.49 -6.86
C MET A 389 -18.96 1.31 -6.72
N SER A 390 -19.73 1.22 -5.64
CA SER A 390 -20.64 0.09 -5.39
C SER A 390 -22.07 0.34 -5.86
N LYS A 391 -22.44 1.60 -6.12
CA LYS A 391 -23.80 1.95 -6.55
C LYS A 391 -24.16 1.31 -7.89
N GLY A 392 -25.32 0.66 -7.94
CA GLY A 392 -25.82 -0.01 -9.15
C GLY A 392 -25.24 -1.41 -9.38
N HIS A 393 -24.31 -1.85 -8.54
CA HIS A 393 -23.78 -3.22 -8.58
C HIS A 393 -24.55 -4.17 -7.66
N GLN A 394 -24.35 -5.47 -7.86
CA GLN A 394 -24.94 -6.48 -6.99
C GLN A 394 -24.16 -6.61 -5.68
N LEU A 395 -24.81 -7.11 -4.62
CA LEU A 395 -24.15 -7.38 -3.33
C LEU A 395 -22.88 -8.26 -3.47
N ALA A 396 -22.87 -9.20 -4.43
CA ALA A 396 -21.73 -10.08 -4.67
C ALA A 396 -20.51 -9.34 -5.26
N ASP A 397 -20.72 -8.24 -5.98
CA ASP A 397 -19.66 -7.45 -6.61
C ASP A 397 -18.97 -6.53 -5.60
N VAL A 398 -19.66 -6.17 -4.52
CA VAL A 398 -19.10 -5.38 -3.40
C VAL A 398 -17.84 -6.04 -2.85
N ALA A 399 -17.81 -7.38 -2.72
CA ALA A 399 -16.63 -8.10 -2.27
C ALA A 399 -15.45 -7.96 -3.26
N ALA A 400 -15.71 -8.02 -4.57
CA ALA A 400 -14.68 -7.82 -5.58
C ALA A 400 -14.15 -6.37 -5.61
N ILE A 401 -15.03 -5.39 -5.37
CA ILE A 401 -14.68 -3.97 -5.25
C ILE A 401 -13.77 -3.75 -4.02
N ILE A 402 -14.10 -4.35 -2.87
CA ILE A 402 -13.25 -4.26 -1.66
C ILE A 402 -11.88 -4.90 -1.92
N GLY A 403 -11.86 -6.09 -2.52
CA GLY A 403 -10.62 -6.78 -2.88
C GLY A 403 -9.74 -5.95 -3.83
N THR A 404 -10.33 -5.34 -4.86
CA THR A 404 -9.56 -4.52 -5.81
C THR A 404 -9.05 -3.21 -5.22
N MET A 405 -9.68 -2.65 -4.18
CA MET A 405 -9.19 -1.44 -3.50
C MET A 405 -7.99 -1.72 -2.58
N ASP A 406 -7.70 -2.99 -2.28
CA ASP A 406 -6.57 -3.39 -1.44
C ASP A 406 -6.57 -2.76 -0.04
N VAL A 407 -7.73 -2.79 0.63
CA VAL A 407 -7.89 -2.12 1.91
C VAL A 407 -7.20 -2.85 3.05
N VAL A 408 -6.34 -2.14 3.78
CA VAL A 408 -5.77 -2.60 5.04
C VAL A 408 -6.16 -1.62 6.14
N PHE A 409 -6.98 -2.06 7.09
CA PHE A 409 -7.57 -1.14 8.08
C PHE A 409 -6.55 -0.49 9.01
N GLY A 410 -5.36 -1.06 9.16
CA GLY A 410 -4.30 -0.45 9.97
C GLY A 410 -3.82 0.89 9.42
N GLU A 411 -3.86 1.09 8.09
CA GLU A 411 -3.55 2.38 7.45
C GLU A 411 -4.77 3.27 7.26
N ILE A 412 -5.99 2.76 7.41
CA ILE A 412 -7.24 3.56 7.34
C ILE A 412 -7.59 4.13 8.71
N ASP A 413 -7.43 3.34 9.77
CA ASP A 413 -7.74 3.73 11.13
C ASP A 413 -6.47 4.11 11.89
N ARG A 414 -6.00 5.35 11.70
CA ARG A 414 -4.72 5.84 12.25
C ARG A 414 -4.90 6.65 13.51
#